data_AF-A0A498GEM2-F1
#
_entry.id   AF-A0A498GEM2-F1
#
_cell.length_a   1.000
_cell.length_b   1.000
_cell.length_c   1.000
_cell.angle_alpha   90.00
_cell.angle_beta   90.00
_cell.angle_gamma   90.00
#
_symmetry.space_group_name_H-M   'P 1'
#
loop_
_entity.id
_entity.type
_entity.pdbx_description
1 polymer ?
#
loop_
_entity_poly.entity_id
_entity_poly.type
_entity_poly.pdbx_seq_one_letter_code
_entity_poly.pdbx_strand_id
1 'polypeptide(L)'
;MTATFQQRVRPLLLGGDRSLADLAVGTAAVAVAARYLAVLFVNAPGYGVPVAPGPLTVASTAVVAAAAVTVAVTDADPAAGVGLLFVGVFGLLSLVSSAVALPAAAAVVLGTATVAAVSGRRLDPVSAAATALLVAALSVGLASGVGGWTGLRPAASTAALLGVAATPAFAATDWRSLSTADWGAILGGVAAFAVVLAVGRAVPFVTGAVTLTGSGVVGTSLPVVALAAAGAVTTASAASRTRRWTLLAGVALVAFAGVPASLPRALPFALGVAALTRGEGQP
;
A
#
# COMPACT_ATOMS: atom_id res chain seq x y z
N MET A 1 -5.72 17.94 -42.02
CA MET A 1 -4.58 17.03 -41.76
C MET A 1 -4.22 16.89 -40.26
N THR A 2 -4.75 17.72 -39.36
CA THR A 2 -4.44 17.69 -37.92
C THR A 2 -5.20 16.64 -37.11
N ALA A 3 -6.45 16.30 -37.49
CA ALA A 3 -7.29 15.34 -36.75
C ALA A 3 -6.79 13.87 -36.83
N THR A 4 -6.30 13.45 -38.00
CA THR A 4 -5.77 12.09 -38.21
C THR A 4 -4.40 11.87 -37.57
N PHE A 5 -3.58 12.93 -37.44
CA PHE A 5 -2.31 12.87 -36.72
C PHE A 5 -2.53 12.80 -35.21
N GLN A 6 -3.46 13.59 -34.65
CA GLN A 6 -3.87 13.47 -33.25
C GLN A 6 -4.42 12.09 -32.91
N GLN A 7 -5.20 11.45 -33.79
CA GLN A 7 -5.72 10.09 -33.57
C GLN A 7 -4.64 9.01 -33.58
N ARG A 8 -3.53 9.18 -34.33
CA ARG A 8 -2.40 8.22 -34.33
C ARG A 8 -1.42 8.42 -33.19
N VAL A 9 -1.22 9.66 -32.73
CA VAL A 9 -0.24 9.98 -31.68
C VAL A 9 -0.81 9.78 -30.28
N ARG A 10 -2.10 10.04 -30.08
CA ARG A 10 -2.77 9.88 -28.79
C ARG A 10 -2.65 8.48 -28.16
N PRO A 11 -2.78 7.35 -28.90
CA PRO A 11 -2.58 6.02 -28.31
C PRO A 11 -1.11 5.74 -27.96
N LEU A 12 -0.14 6.34 -28.67
CA LEU A 12 1.29 6.18 -28.35
C LEU A 12 1.68 6.97 -27.09
N LEU A 13 1.11 8.17 -26.89
CA LEU A 13 1.31 8.96 -25.67
C LEU A 13 0.61 8.31 -24.46
N LEU A 14 -0.65 7.90 -24.60
CA LEU A 14 -1.42 7.25 -23.53
C LEU A 14 -0.82 5.89 -23.11
N GLY A 15 -0.18 5.17 -24.03
CA GLY A 15 0.55 3.94 -23.72
C GLY A 15 1.84 4.19 -22.95
N GLY A 16 2.58 5.25 -23.31
CA GLY A 16 3.80 5.67 -22.61
C GLY A 16 3.53 6.14 -21.18
N ASP A 17 2.49 6.96 -20.98
CA ASP A 17 2.14 7.53 -19.68
C ASP A 17 1.76 6.44 -18.66
N ARG A 18 1.00 5.43 -19.10
CA ARG A 18 0.64 4.27 -18.26
C ARG A 18 1.86 3.42 -17.90
N SER A 19 2.74 3.18 -18.86
CA SER A 19 3.97 2.43 -18.61
C SER A 19 4.87 3.14 -17.59
N LEU A 20 4.93 4.48 -17.61
CA LEU A 20 5.68 5.26 -16.63
C LEU A 20 5.05 5.19 -15.23
N ALA A 21 3.73 5.27 -15.14
CA ALA A 21 3.00 5.12 -13.88
C ALA A 21 3.23 3.74 -13.25
N ASP A 22 3.12 2.66 -14.03
CA ASP A 22 3.33 1.29 -13.57
C ASP A 22 4.79 1.06 -13.10
N LEU A 23 5.76 1.59 -13.85
CA LEU A 23 7.17 1.55 -13.46
C LEU A 23 7.41 2.35 -12.16
N ALA A 24 6.79 3.52 -12.01
CA ALA A 24 6.92 4.34 -10.81
C ALA A 24 6.34 3.64 -9.56
N VAL A 25 5.17 3.02 -9.68
CA VAL A 25 4.55 2.25 -8.58
C VAL A 25 5.37 1.01 -8.27
N GLY A 26 5.86 0.28 -9.28
CA GLY A 26 6.72 -0.89 -9.11
C GLY A 26 8.05 -0.56 -8.42
N THR A 27 8.72 0.51 -8.85
CA THR A 27 9.98 0.97 -8.23
C THR A 27 9.76 1.42 -6.78
N ALA A 28 8.66 2.12 -6.49
CA ALA A 28 8.27 2.45 -5.13
C ALA A 28 8.03 1.21 -4.27
N ALA A 29 7.32 0.19 -4.79
CA ALA A 29 7.08 -1.07 -4.09
C ALA A 29 8.40 -1.78 -3.74
N VAL A 30 9.34 -1.86 -4.69
CA VAL A 30 10.66 -2.45 -4.47
C VAL A 30 11.44 -1.67 -3.42
N ALA A 31 11.44 -0.34 -3.46
CA ALA A 31 12.13 0.50 -2.47
C ALA A 31 11.59 0.29 -1.05
N VAL A 32 10.27 0.17 -0.90
CA VAL A 32 9.60 -0.06 0.39
C VAL A 32 9.88 -1.47 0.90
N ALA A 33 9.83 -2.49 0.03
CA ALA A 33 10.18 -3.86 0.39
C ALA A 33 11.65 -3.98 0.82
N ALA A 34 12.57 -3.36 0.07
CA ALA A 34 13.99 -3.32 0.41
C ALA A 34 14.23 -2.65 1.77
N ARG A 35 13.53 -1.54 2.06
CA ARG A 35 13.58 -0.90 3.37
C ARG A 35 13.07 -1.83 4.47
N TYR A 36 11.93 -2.48 4.26
CA TYR A 36 11.34 -3.40 5.24
C TYR A 36 12.31 -4.54 5.58
N LEU A 37 12.89 -5.18 4.56
CA LEU A 37 13.86 -6.25 4.72
C LEU A 37 15.14 -5.77 5.43
N ALA A 38 15.67 -4.60 5.05
CA ALA A 38 16.84 -4.03 5.71
C ALA A 38 16.58 -3.77 7.20
N VAL A 39 15.43 -3.20 7.55
CA VAL A 39 15.04 -3.01 8.96
C VAL A 39 14.97 -4.36 9.68
N LEU A 40 14.42 -5.38 9.06
CA LEU A 40 14.34 -6.72 9.66
C LEU A 40 15.73 -7.34 9.89
N PHE A 41 16.62 -7.29 8.91
CA PHE A 41 17.97 -7.85 9.01
C PHE A 41 18.85 -7.14 10.03
N VAL A 42 18.75 -5.81 10.11
CA VAL A 42 19.54 -5.01 11.08
C VAL A 42 19.11 -5.29 12.52
N ASN A 43 17.85 -5.67 12.73
CA ASN A 43 17.32 -6.04 14.03
C ASN A 43 17.38 -7.56 14.31
N ALA A 44 17.94 -8.36 13.38
CA ALA A 44 18.08 -9.79 13.57
C ALA A 44 19.30 -10.11 14.46
N PRO A 45 19.19 -11.06 15.41
CA PRO A 45 20.30 -11.44 16.27
C PRO A 45 21.49 -11.96 15.43
N GLY A 46 22.69 -11.44 15.70
CA GLY A 46 23.94 -11.83 15.04
C GLY A 46 24.42 -10.93 13.90
N TYR A 47 23.61 -9.95 13.46
CA TYR A 47 24.05 -8.95 12.48
C TYR A 47 24.58 -7.70 13.18
N GLY A 48 25.88 -7.44 13.02
CA GLY A 48 26.61 -6.34 13.67
C GLY A 48 26.83 -5.10 12.80
N VAL A 49 26.18 -5.00 11.64
CA VAL A 49 26.35 -3.85 10.74
C VAL A 49 25.28 -2.80 11.07
N PRO A 50 25.64 -1.65 11.67
CA PRO A 50 24.69 -0.59 11.96
C PRO A 50 24.31 0.10 10.64
N VAL A 51 23.21 -0.32 10.03
CA VAL A 51 22.57 0.49 8.99
C VAL A 51 21.78 1.56 9.71
N ALA A 52 22.20 2.82 9.59
CA ALA A 52 21.38 3.93 10.06
C ALA A 52 20.02 3.86 9.32
N PRO A 53 18.88 3.64 10.01
CA PRO A 53 17.58 3.51 9.36
C PRO A 53 17.11 4.82 8.72
N GLY A 54 17.73 5.95 9.08
CA GLY A 54 17.44 7.29 8.56
C GLY A 54 17.56 7.42 7.04
N PRO A 55 18.77 7.29 6.44
CA PRO A 55 18.96 7.48 4.99
C PRO A 55 18.10 6.55 4.14
N LEU A 56 17.95 5.28 4.52
CA LEU A 56 17.10 4.33 3.79
C LEU A 56 15.61 4.71 3.87
N THR A 57 15.16 5.18 5.03
CA THR A 57 13.80 5.70 5.21
C THR A 57 13.57 6.93 4.34
N VAL A 58 14.49 7.90 4.35
CA VAL A 58 14.43 9.11 3.53
C VAL A 58 14.39 8.76 2.04
N ALA A 59 15.29 7.90 1.58
CA ALA A 59 15.36 7.48 0.18
C ALA A 59 14.07 6.78 -0.27
N SER A 60 13.58 5.79 0.49
CA SER A 60 12.32 5.10 0.16
C SER A 60 11.13 6.06 0.12
N THR A 61 11.08 7.02 1.05
CA THR A 61 10.00 8.00 1.16
C THR A 61 10.04 8.97 -0.01
N ALA A 62 11.24 9.42 -0.43
CA ALA A 62 11.42 10.26 -1.60
C ALA A 62 11.01 9.53 -2.90
N VAL A 63 11.39 8.26 -3.06
CA VAL A 63 11.00 7.44 -4.22
C VAL A 63 9.48 7.28 -4.29
N VAL A 64 8.83 6.96 -3.17
CA VAL A 64 7.37 6.81 -3.11
C VAL A 64 6.66 8.14 -3.40
N ALA A 65 7.17 9.24 -2.85
CA ALA A 65 6.59 10.56 -3.07
C ALA A 65 6.74 11.00 -4.54
N ALA A 66 7.91 10.77 -5.14
CA ALA A 66 8.15 10.99 -6.56
C ALA A 66 7.24 10.10 -7.43
N ALA A 67 7.05 8.83 -7.05
CA ALA A 67 6.13 7.94 -7.74
C ALA A 67 4.68 8.44 -7.67
N ALA A 68 4.23 8.93 -6.52
CA ALA A 68 2.90 9.55 -6.40
C ALA A 68 2.75 10.77 -7.32
N VAL A 69 3.78 11.61 -7.45
CA VAL A 69 3.79 12.74 -8.40
C VAL A 69 3.76 12.25 -9.85
N THR A 70 4.56 11.25 -10.21
CA THR A 70 4.55 10.67 -11.56
C THR A 70 3.17 10.15 -11.91
N VAL A 71 2.57 9.34 -11.03
CA VAL A 71 1.23 8.79 -11.24
C VAL A 71 0.20 9.92 -11.32
N ALA A 72 0.32 10.97 -10.50
CA ALA A 72 -0.57 12.13 -10.52
C ALA A 72 -0.60 12.84 -11.87
N VAL A 73 0.57 13.07 -12.47
CA VAL A 73 0.71 13.82 -13.73
C VAL A 73 0.31 12.96 -14.93
N THR A 74 0.44 11.64 -14.83
CA THR A 74 0.01 10.69 -15.87
C THR A 74 -1.45 10.26 -15.76
N ASP A 75 -2.17 10.66 -14.71
CA ASP A 75 -3.57 10.25 -14.54
C ASP A 75 -4.48 10.98 -15.53
N ALA A 76 -5.44 10.24 -16.08
CA ALA A 76 -6.47 10.79 -16.96
C ALA A 76 -7.57 11.52 -16.17
N ASP A 77 -7.80 11.18 -14.91
CA ASP A 77 -8.78 11.87 -14.06
C ASP A 77 -8.09 12.99 -13.26
N PRO A 78 -8.42 14.27 -13.52
CA PRO A 78 -7.75 15.40 -12.88
C PRO A 78 -7.97 15.42 -11.37
N ALA A 79 -9.11 14.93 -10.86
CA ALA A 79 -9.38 14.93 -9.43
C ALA A 79 -8.50 13.90 -8.69
N ALA A 80 -8.33 12.71 -9.27
CA ALA A 80 -7.40 11.71 -8.74
C ALA A 80 -5.94 12.15 -8.86
N GLY A 81 -5.60 12.80 -9.98
CA GLY A 81 -4.28 13.42 -10.18
C GLY A 81 -3.95 14.45 -9.11
N VAL A 82 -4.86 15.40 -8.85
CA VAL A 82 -4.68 16.41 -7.78
C VAL A 82 -4.50 15.73 -6.42
N GLY A 83 -5.34 14.74 -6.08
CA GLY A 83 -5.24 14.01 -4.82
C GLY A 83 -3.85 13.37 -4.61
N LEU A 84 -3.33 12.70 -5.64
CA LEU A 84 -1.98 12.12 -5.60
C LEU A 84 -0.86 13.17 -5.59
N LEU A 85 -1.06 14.32 -6.23
CA LEU A 85 -0.10 15.42 -6.19
C LEU A 85 0.04 15.98 -4.78
N PHE A 86 -1.08 16.12 -4.04
CA PHE A 86 -1.04 16.45 -2.62
C PHE A 86 -0.26 15.41 -1.81
N VAL A 87 -0.51 14.11 -2.02
CA VAL A 87 0.22 13.02 -1.35
C VAL A 87 1.72 13.13 -1.63
N GLY A 88 2.11 13.27 -2.90
CA GLY A 88 3.51 13.32 -3.33
C GLY A 88 4.25 14.57 -2.89
N VAL A 89 3.70 15.76 -3.15
CA VAL A 89 4.35 17.03 -2.83
C VAL A 89 4.49 17.23 -1.32
N PHE A 90 3.43 17.00 -0.56
CA PHE A 90 3.54 17.10 0.91
C PHE A 90 4.39 15.97 1.50
N GLY A 91 4.41 14.80 0.86
CA GLY A 91 5.36 13.74 1.16
C GLY A 91 6.81 14.21 1.05
N LEU A 92 7.18 14.88 -0.05
CA LEU A 92 8.51 15.47 -0.23
C LEU A 92 8.79 16.59 0.77
N LEU A 93 7.83 17.49 1.01
CA LEU A 93 7.98 18.57 1.99
C LEU A 93 8.23 18.04 3.40
N SER A 94 7.63 16.91 3.76
CA SER A 94 7.84 16.26 5.07
C SER A 94 9.27 15.78 5.29
N LEU A 95 10.05 15.57 4.23
CA LEU A 95 11.47 15.23 4.30
C LEU A 95 12.35 16.46 4.60
N VAL A 96 11.86 17.65 4.27
CA VAL A 96 12.62 18.90 4.41
C VAL A 96 12.35 19.55 5.76
N SER A 97 11.09 19.50 6.24
CA SER A 97 10.70 20.19 7.47
C SER A 97 9.64 19.43 8.27
N SER A 98 9.94 19.22 9.55
CA SER A 98 9.00 18.65 10.52
C SER A 98 7.82 19.57 10.83
N ALA A 99 7.94 20.88 10.57
CA ALA A 99 6.84 21.84 10.75
C ALA A 99 5.65 21.54 9.83
N VAL A 100 5.89 20.82 8.72
CA VAL A 100 4.86 20.43 7.75
C VAL A 100 4.24 19.08 8.08
N ALA A 101 4.57 18.44 9.21
CA ALA A 101 4.09 17.09 9.53
C ALA A 101 2.56 16.99 9.58
N LEU A 102 1.88 17.94 10.25
CA LEU A 102 0.42 17.99 10.32
C LEU A 102 -0.23 18.32 8.97
N PRO A 103 0.18 19.39 8.25
CA PRO A 103 -0.29 19.64 6.90
C PRO A 103 -0.08 18.46 5.95
N ALA A 104 1.07 17.78 6.04
CA ALA A 104 1.37 16.63 5.22
C ALA A 104 0.48 15.42 5.57
N ALA A 105 0.23 15.16 6.84
CA ALA A 105 -0.71 14.11 7.24
C ALA A 105 -2.12 14.39 6.70
N ALA A 106 -2.60 15.63 6.81
CA ALA A 106 -3.89 16.04 6.27
C ALA A 106 -3.94 15.89 4.74
N ALA A 107 -2.90 16.36 4.03
CA ALA A 107 -2.79 16.25 2.58
C ALA A 107 -2.76 14.78 2.12
N VAL A 108 -2.06 13.90 2.84
CA VAL A 108 -2.01 12.47 2.52
C VAL A 108 -3.37 11.80 2.73
N VAL A 109 -4.07 12.09 3.83
CA VAL A 109 -5.42 11.55 4.08
C VAL A 109 -6.42 12.05 3.04
N LEU A 110 -6.52 13.37 2.85
CA LEU A 110 -7.48 13.97 1.92
C LEU A 110 -7.15 13.60 0.47
N GLY A 111 -5.87 13.58 0.09
CA GLY A 111 -5.40 13.15 -1.22
C GLY A 111 -5.73 11.68 -1.51
N THR A 112 -5.55 10.80 -0.53
CA THR A 112 -5.92 9.38 -0.70
C THR A 112 -7.44 9.20 -0.73
N ALA A 113 -8.18 9.92 0.12
CA ALA A 113 -9.64 9.87 0.17
C ALA A 113 -10.28 10.39 -1.13
N THR A 114 -9.72 11.44 -1.74
CA THR A 114 -10.19 11.95 -3.04
C THR A 114 -9.97 10.93 -4.15
N VAL A 115 -8.78 10.31 -4.22
CA VAL A 115 -8.52 9.20 -5.16
C VAL A 115 -9.51 8.05 -4.94
N ALA A 116 -9.71 7.64 -3.68
CA ALA A 116 -10.65 6.59 -3.32
C ALA A 116 -12.10 6.93 -3.70
N ALA A 117 -12.54 8.18 -3.51
CA ALA A 117 -13.89 8.63 -3.87
C ALA A 117 -14.09 8.66 -5.39
N VAL A 118 -13.07 9.07 -6.14
CA VAL A 118 -13.12 9.10 -7.61
C VAL A 118 -13.17 7.68 -8.16
N SER A 119 -12.27 6.80 -7.71
CA SER A 119 -12.20 5.40 -8.15
C SER A 119 -13.39 4.58 -7.65
N GLY A 120 -13.86 4.82 -6.42
CA GLY A 120 -14.91 4.05 -5.74
C GLY A 120 -16.24 4.02 -6.48
N ARG A 121 -16.52 5.00 -7.35
CA ARG A 121 -17.69 5.00 -8.24
C ARG A 121 -17.67 3.89 -9.30
N ARG A 122 -16.51 3.29 -9.54
CA ARG A 122 -16.30 2.23 -10.54
C ARG A 122 -15.99 0.87 -9.91
N LEU A 123 -15.76 0.83 -8.60
CA LEU A 123 -15.45 -0.40 -7.88
C LEU A 123 -16.74 -1.16 -7.57
N ASP A 124 -16.63 -2.47 -7.43
CA ASP A 124 -17.70 -3.26 -6.86
C ASP A 124 -17.86 -2.93 -5.35
N PRO A 125 -18.99 -3.30 -4.72
CA PRO A 125 -19.23 -2.97 -3.32
C PRO A 125 -18.18 -3.53 -2.35
N VAL A 126 -17.58 -4.68 -2.67
CA VAL A 126 -16.59 -5.33 -1.78
C VAL A 126 -15.27 -4.57 -1.83
N SER A 127 -14.76 -4.23 -3.00
CA SER A 127 -13.53 -3.46 -3.12
C SER A 127 -13.71 -1.99 -2.73
N ALA A 128 -14.90 -1.42 -2.90
CA ALA A 128 -15.24 -0.13 -2.33
C ALA A 128 -15.15 -0.15 -0.79
N ALA A 129 -15.71 -1.18 -0.13
CA ALA A 129 -15.61 -1.35 1.31
C ALA A 129 -14.16 -1.58 1.78
N ALA A 130 -13.38 -2.40 1.06
CA ALA A 130 -11.96 -2.61 1.34
C ALA A 130 -11.15 -1.30 1.21
N THR A 131 -11.43 -0.51 0.18
CA THR A 131 -10.82 0.81 -0.03
C THR A 131 -11.18 1.76 1.11
N ALA A 132 -12.45 1.83 1.51
CA ALA A 132 -12.89 2.66 2.62
C ALA A 132 -12.21 2.25 3.94
N LEU A 133 -12.04 0.95 4.18
CA LEU A 133 -11.32 0.43 5.34
C LEU A 133 -9.84 0.83 5.32
N LEU A 134 -9.18 0.76 4.16
CA LEU A 134 -7.79 1.20 4.01
C LEU A 134 -7.63 2.71 4.25
N VAL A 135 -8.53 3.54 3.72
CA VAL A 135 -8.53 5.00 3.96
C VAL A 135 -8.81 5.32 5.42
N ALA A 136 -9.72 4.58 6.06
CA ALA A 136 -9.97 4.70 7.50
C ALA A 136 -8.72 4.33 8.31
N ALA A 137 -8.05 3.23 7.96
CA ALA A 137 -6.80 2.81 8.61
C ALA A 137 -5.69 3.87 8.47
N LEU A 138 -5.56 4.48 7.29
CA LEU A 138 -4.63 5.60 7.04
C LEU A 138 -4.95 6.80 7.94
N SER A 139 -6.23 7.17 8.03
CA SER A 139 -6.70 8.30 8.82
C SER A 139 -6.46 8.09 10.32
N VAL A 140 -6.90 6.94 10.85
CA VAL A 140 -6.73 6.58 12.26
C VAL A 140 -5.25 6.38 12.59
N GLY A 141 -4.47 5.80 11.67
CA GLY A 141 -3.02 5.67 11.79
C GLY A 141 -2.33 7.02 11.97
N LEU A 142 -2.53 7.94 11.03
CA LEU A 142 -1.93 9.28 11.09
C LEU A 142 -2.44 10.11 12.28
N ALA A 143 -3.70 9.99 12.66
CA ALA A 143 -4.21 10.61 13.89
C ALA A 143 -3.50 10.06 15.15
N SER A 144 -3.28 8.73 15.21
CA SER A 144 -2.62 8.09 16.35
C SER A 144 -1.12 8.40 16.46
N GLY A 145 -0.47 8.66 15.32
CA GLY A 145 0.97 8.80 15.23
C GLY A 145 1.47 10.23 15.09
N VAL A 146 0.88 11.00 14.16
CA VAL A 146 1.23 12.41 13.90
C VAL A 146 0.34 13.35 14.71
N GLY A 147 -0.94 13.01 14.87
CA GLY A 147 -1.91 13.80 15.65
C GLY A 147 -1.79 13.64 17.18
N GLY A 148 -0.94 12.73 17.66
CA GLY A 148 -0.70 12.51 19.09
C GLY A 148 -1.76 11.66 19.81
N TRP A 149 -2.74 11.09 19.11
CA TRP A 149 -3.83 10.31 19.70
C TRP A 149 -3.41 8.86 19.97
N THR A 150 -2.42 8.66 20.84
CA THR A 150 -1.73 7.38 21.05
C THR A 150 -2.67 6.24 21.48
N GLY A 151 -3.79 6.55 22.14
CA GLY A 151 -4.83 5.57 22.50
C GLY A 151 -5.46 4.86 21.30
N LEU A 152 -5.35 5.42 20.09
CA LEU A 152 -5.86 4.81 18.86
C LEU A 152 -4.89 3.82 18.19
N ARG A 153 -3.66 3.66 18.68
CA ARG A 153 -2.66 2.78 18.02
C ARG A 153 -3.12 1.32 17.83
N PRO A 154 -3.80 0.67 18.80
CA PRO A 154 -4.33 -0.67 18.59
C PRO A 154 -5.44 -0.74 17.54
N ALA A 155 -6.31 0.27 17.50
CA ALA A 155 -7.36 0.38 16.50
C ALA A 155 -6.77 0.62 15.10
N ALA A 156 -5.78 1.52 14.97
CA ALA A 156 -5.06 1.77 13.73
C ALA A 156 -4.38 0.49 13.20
N SER A 157 -3.72 -0.26 14.08
CA SER A 157 -3.04 -1.50 13.71
C SER A 157 -4.02 -2.56 13.21
N THR A 158 -5.13 -2.72 13.91
CA THR A 158 -6.18 -3.68 13.55
C THR A 158 -6.85 -3.27 12.23
N ALA A 159 -7.20 -1.99 12.06
CA ALA A 159 -7.79 -1.50 10.82
C ALA A 159 -6.85 -1.65 9.62
N ALA A 160 -5.56 -1.35 9.78
CA ALA A 160 -4.56 -1.50 8.72
C ALA A 160 -4.42 -2.97 8.30
N LEU A 161 -4.31 -3.88 9.27
CA LEU A 161 -4.19 -5.31 9.00
C LEU A 161 -5.47 -5.91 8.40
N LEU A 162 -6.65 -5.47 8.83
CA LEU A 162 -7.92 -5.87 8.20
C LEU A 162 -8.05 -5.30 6.78
N GLY A 163 -7.57 -4.08 6.54
CA GLY A 163 -7.50 -3.51 5.20
C GLY A 163 -6.58 -4.32 4.27
N VAL A 164 -5.40 -4.72 4.76
CA VAL A 164 -4.48 -5.63 4.04
C VAL A 164 -5.13 -7.01 3.85
N ALA A 165 -5.82 -7.54 4.86
CA ALA A 165 -6.55 -8.80 4.74
C ALA A 165 -7.66 -8.75 3.67
N ALA A 166 -8.23 -7.57 3.41
CA ALA A 166 -9.27 -7.34 2.42
C ALA A 166 -8.72 -7.12 1.00
N THR A 167 -7.40 -7.10 0.79
CA THR A 167 -6.82 -6.94 -0.56
C THR A 167 -7.24 -8.00 -1.58
N PRO A 168 -7.69 -9.24 -1.22
CA PRO A 168 -8.19 -10.19 -2.21
C PRO A 168 -9.42 -9.67 -2.96
N ALA A 169 -10.16 -8.70 -2.41
CA ALA A 169 -11.26 -8.03 -3.11
C ALA A 169 -10.83 -7.51 -4.49
N PHE A 170 -9.65 -6.87 -4.57
CA PHE A 170 -9.10 -6.31 -5.81
C PHE A 170 -8.63 -7.37 -6.83
N ALA A 171 -8.30 -8.57 -6.32
CA ALA A 171 -7.70 -9.64 -7.11
C ALA A 171 -8.76 -10.48 -7.83
N ALA A 172 -9.94 -10.60 -7.23
CA ALA A 172 -10.97 -11.53 -7.63
C ALA A 172 -12.16 -10.78 -8.20
N THR A 173 -12.08 -10.57 -9.50
CA THR A 173 -13.14 -9.94 -10.30
C THR A 173 -14.46 -10.73 -10.26
N ASP A 174 -14.44 -12.02 -9.86
CA ASP A 174 -15.61 -12.90 -9.86
C ASP A 174 -15.72 -13.75 -8.57
N TRP A 175 -15.83 -13.12 -7.39
CA TRP A 175 -16.18 -13.88 -6.17
C TRP A 175 -17.51 -14.63 -6.26
N ARG A 176 -18.38 -14.26 -7.21
CA ARG A 176 -19.66 -14.92 -7.46
C ARG A 176 -19.55 -16.17 -8.31
N SER A 177 -18.44 -16.39 -9.02
CA SER A 177 -18.21 -17.58 -9.83
C SER A 177 -17.12 -18.44 -9.19
N LEU A 178 -17.53 -19.29 -8.24
CA LEU A 178 -16.66 -20.29 -7.60
C LEU A 178 -15.99 -21.26 -8.60
N SER A 179 -16.48 -21.37 -9.84
CA SER A 179 -15.88 -22.23 -10.87
C SER A 179 -14.58 -21.68 -11.46
N THR A 180 -14.31 -20.37 -11.27
CA THR A 180 -13.13 -19.66 -11.79
C THR A 180 -12.21 -19.15 -10.68
N ALA A 181 -12.49 -19.48 -9.42
CA ALA A 181 -11.65 -19.08 -8.30
C ALA A 181 -10.23 -19.67 -8.45
N ASP A 182 -9.21 -18.82 -8.37
CA ASP A 182 -7.80 -19.24 -8.41
C ASP A 182 -7.45 -19.94 -7.09
N TRP A 183 -7.78 -21.23 -7.01
CA TRP A 183 -7.52 -22.07 -5.85
C TRP A 183 -6.05 -22.08 -5.44
N GLY A 184 -5.13 -21.89 -6.40
CA GLY A 184 -3.71 -21.78 -6.12
C GLY A 184 -3.38 -20.56 -5.25
N ALA A 185 -4.02 -19.42 -5.53
CA ALA A 185 -3.88 -18.21 -4.72
C ALA A 185 -4.50 -18.37 -3.34
N ILE A 186 -5.69 -18.97 -3.25
CA ILE A 186 -6.39 -19.21 -1.97
C ILE A 186 -5.57 -20.16 -1.09
N LEU A 187 -5.07 -21.26 -1.63
CA LEU A 187 -4.22 -22.21 -0.90
C LEU A 187 -2.94 -21.55 -0.40
N GLY A 188 -2.33 -20.67 -1.21
CA GLY A 188 -1.19 -19.86 -0.78
C GLY A 188 -1.52 -18.98 0.43
N GLY A 189 -2.68 -18.31 0.41
CA GLY A 189 -3.18 -17.53 1.54
C GLY A 189 -3.43 -18.35 2.80
N VAL A 190 -4.10 -19.50 2.66
CA VAL A 190 -4.35 -20.44 3.77
C VAL A 190 -3.05 -20.96 4.36
N ALA A 191 -2.07 -21.30 3.52
CA ALA A 191 -0.74 -21.72 3.97
C ALA A 191 -0.03 -20.58 4.73
N ALA A 192 -0.07 -19.35 4.22
CA ALA A 192 0.49 -18.20 4.91
C ALA A 192 -0.17 -17.95 6.27
N PHE A 193 -1.51 -18.06 6.35
CA PHE A 193 -2.25 -17.97 7.60
C PHE A 193 -1.76 -19.00 8.62
N ALA A 194 -1.69 -20.27 8.20
CA ALA A 194 -1.27 -21.38 9.05
C ALA A 194 0.18 -21.21 9.53
N VAL A 195 1.09 -20.79 8.65
CA VAL A 195 2.50 -20.53 8.98
C VAL A 195 2.61 -19.40 10.00
N VAL A 196 1.93 -18.27 9.81
CA VAL A 196 1.99 -17.14 10.75
C VAL A 196 1.43 -17.54 12.12
N LEU A 197 0.33 -18.30 12.17
CA LEU A 197 -0.20 -18.82 13.43
C LEU A 197 0.74 -19.81 14.10
N ALA A 198 1.32 -20.74 13.34
CA ALA A 198 2.23 -21.75 13.87
C ALA A 198 3.51 -21.10 14.44
N VAL A 199 4.14 -20.22 13.66
CA VAL A 199 5.33 -19.46 14.08
C VAL A 199 5.01 -18.53 15.24
N GLY A 200 3.89 -17.80 15.18
CA GLY A 200 3.46 -16.91 16.26
C GLY A 200 3.19 -17.61 17.58
N ARG A 201 2.77 -18.88 17.55
CA ARG A 201 2.61 -19.72 18.75
C ARG A 201 3.92 -20.35 19.20
N ALA A 202 4.80 -20.75 18.29
CA ALA A 202 6.07 -21.37 18.62
C ALA A 202 7.11 -20.37 19.17
N VAL A 203 7.16 -19.16 18.59
CA VAL A 203 8.12 -18.10 18.93
C VAL A 203 7.41 -16.74 19.10
N PRO A 204 6.56 -16.58 20.13
CA PRO A 204 5.70 -15.40 20.29
C PRO A 204 6.48 -14.09 20.45
N PHE A 205 7.61 -14.09 21.17
CA PHE A 205 8.44 -12.90 21.36
C PHE A 205 9.10 -12.43 20.06
N VAL A 206 9.64 -13.35 19.26
CA VAL A 206 10.23 -13.04 17.95
C VAL A 206 9.15 -12.51 17.01
N THR A 207 7.99 -13.15 16.99
CA THR A 207 6.87 -12.73 16.14
C THR A 207 6.38 -11.33 16.55
N GLY A 208 6.23 -11.07 17.84
CA GLY A 208 5.90 -9.74 18.37
C GLY A 208 6.94 -8.68 18.00
N ALA A 209 8.24 -8.99 18.13
CA ALA A 209 9.32 -8.08 17.77
C ALA A 209 9.35 -7.78 16.26
N VAL A 210 9.17 -8.79 15.41
CA VAL A 210 9.15 -8.63 13.94
C VAL A 210 7.95 -7.79 13.50
N THR A 211 6.76 -8.07 14.03
CA THR A 211 5.54 -7.32 13.70
C THR A 211 5.58 -5.87 14.22
N LEU A 212 6.17 -5.64 15.39
CA LEU A 212 6.35 -4.29 15.89
C LEU A 212 7.40 -3.50 15.09
N THR A 213 8.58 -4.08 14.89
CA THR A 213 9.72 -3.38 14.26
C THR A 213 9.52 -3.21 12.76
N GLY A 214 9.12 -4.29 12.06
CA GLY A 214 8.89 -4.28 10.62
C GLY A 214 7.66 -3.45 10.25
N SER A 215 6.50 -3.83 10.78
CA SER A 215 5.21 -3.27 10.35
C SER A 215 4.58 -2.28 11.34
N GLY A 216 5.14 -2.05 12.52
CA GLY A 216 4.60 -1.06 13.47
C GLY A 216 3.30 -1.48 14.14
N VAL A 217 2.99 -2.78 14.15
CA VAL A 217 1.77 -3.32 14.74
C VAL A 217 1.84 -3.22 16.26
N VAL A 218 0.81 -2.65 16.87
CA VAL A 218 0.71 -2.48 18.32
C VAL A 218 -0.65 -3.00 18.79
N GLY A 219 -0.68 -3.87 19.79
CA GLY A 219 -1.93 -4.23 20.50
C GLY A 219 -2.97 -4.97 19.66
N THR A 220 -2.59 -5.59 18.54
CA THR A 220 -3.48 -6.41 17.70
C THR A 220 -3.26 -7.89 17.96
N SER A 221 -4.30 -8.69 17.77
CA SER A 221 -4.26 -10.14 17.97
C SER A 221 -3.52 -10.87 16.83
N LEU A 222 -2.82 -11.95 17.17
CA LEU A 222 -2.10 -12.80 16.20
C LEU A 222 -2.99 -13.30 15.04
N PRO A 223 -4.25 -13.70 15.23
CA PRO A 223 -5.12 -14.11 14.13
C PRO A 223 -5.34 -13.00 13.08
N VAL A 224 -5.40 -11.73 13.49
CA VAL A 224 -5.55 -10.60 12.56
C VAL A 224 -4.26 -10.39 11.75
N VAL A 225 -3.08 -10.56 12.37
CA VAL A 225 -1.81 -10.55 11.66
C VAL A 225 -1.73 -11.69 10.64
N ALA A 226 -2.15 -12.90 11.03
CA ALA A 226 -2.20 -14.06 10.14
C ALA A 226 -3.17 -13.83 8.98
N LEU A 227 -4.33 -13.21 9.24
CA LEU A 227 -5.32 -12.87 8.23
C LEU A 227 -4.78 -11.85 7.22
N ALA A 228 -4.06 -10.83 7.69
CA ALA A 228 -3.40 -9.85 6.82
C ALA A 228 -2.37 -10.51 5.90
N ALA A 229 -1.53 -11.39 6.45
CA ALA A 229 -0.57 -12.15 5.64
C ALA A 229 -1.27 -13.03 4.60
N ALA A 230 -2.36 -13.70 4.99
CA ALA A 230 -3.17 -14.52 4.10
C ALA A 230 -3.76 -13.69 2.94
N GLY A 231 -4.35 -12.54 3.24
CA GLY A 231 -4.91 -11.63 2.24
C GLY A 231 -3.85 -11.13 1.27
N ALA A 232 -2.72 -10.63 1.78
CA ALA A 232 -1.62 -10.15 0.97
C ALA A 232 -1.04 -11.26 0.05
N VAL A 233 -0.82 -12.46 0.56
CA VAL A 233 -0.28 -13.60 -0.23
C VAL A 233 -1.29 -14.08 -1.27
N THR A 234 -2.58 -14.13 -0.92
CA THR A 234 -3.64 -14.49 -1.87
C THR A 234 -3.64 -13.49 -3.04
N THR A 235 -3.68 -12.20 -2.73
CA THR A 235 -3.69 -11.15 -3.76
C THR A 235 -2.42 -11.17 -4.58
N ALA A 236 -1.24 -11.27 -3.95
CA ALA A 236 0.04 -11.29 -4.66
C ALA A 236 0.17 -12.52 -5.57
N SER A 237 -0.26 -13.70 -5.11
CA SER A 237 -0.28 -14.91 -5.93
C SER A 237 -1.20 -14.74 -7.13
N ALA A 238 -2.44 -14.28 -6.93
CA ALA A 238 -3.39 -14.04 -8.02
C ALA A 238 -2.86 -12.98 -9.01
N ALA A 239 -2.27 -11.88 -8.51
CA ALA A 239 -1.66 -10.83 -9.32
C ALA A 239 -0.53 -11.36 -10.20
N SER A 240 0.35 -12.19 -9.61
CA SER A 240 1.50 -12.75 -10.31
C SER A 240 1.09 -13.71 -11.43
N ARG A 241 0.07 -14.55 -11.18
CA ARG A 241 -0.47 -15.51 -12.14
C ARG A 241 -1.17 -14.82 -13.31
N THR A 242 -1.88 -13.73 -13.02
CA THR A 242 -2.59 -12.92 -14.02
C THR A 242 -1.72 -11.81 -14.63
N ARG A 243 -0.43 -11.71 -14.23
CA ARG A 243 0.51 -10.66 -14.66
C ARG A 243 0.00 -9.23 -14.43
N ARG A 244 -0.86 -9.03 -13.42
CA ARG A 244 -1.37 -7.71 -12.99
C ARG A 244 -0.34 -7.03 -12.09
N TRP A 245 0.77 -6.57 -12.67
CA TRP A 245 1.93 -6.05 -11.94
C TRP A 245 1.61 -4.82 -11.07
N THR A 246 0.71 -3.94 -11.50
CA THR A 246 0.28 -2.77 -10.74
C THR A 246 -0.45 -3.17 -9.45
N LEU A 247 -1.26 -4.23 -9.52
CA LEU A 247 -1.95 -4.78 -8.36
C LEU A 247 -0.99 -5.49 -7.40
N LEU A 248 -0.01 -6.23 -7.93
CA LEU A 248 1.09 -6.79 -7.14
C LEU A 248 1.85 -5.69 -6.38
N ALA A 249 2.21 -4.62 -7.07
CA ALA A 249 2.92 -3.48 -6.49
C ALA A 249 2.06 -2.75 -5.45
N GLY A 250 0.76 -2.57 -5.71
CA GLY A 250 -0.19 -2.00 -4.76
C GLY A 250 -0.26 -2.78 -3.45
N VAL A 251 -0.42 -4.11 -3.53
CA VAL A 251 -0.42 -4.95 -2.32
C VAL A 251 0.91 -4.94 -1.61
N ALA A 252 2.02 -5.03 -2.35
CA ALA A 252 3.36 -4.94 -1.76
C ALA A 252 3.54 -3.61 -1.00
N LEU A 253 3.12 -2.49 -1.57
CA LEU A 253 3.18 -1.17 -0.94
C LEU A 253 2.39 -1.14 0.38
N VAL A 254 1.12 -1.57 0.38
CA VAL A 254 0.29 -1.55 1.60
C VAL A 254 0.84 -2.54 2.65
N ALA A 255 1.23 -3.75 2.24
CA ALA A 255 1.72 -4.78 3.15
C ALA A 255 3.07 -4.43 3.80
N PHE A 256 4.04 -3.96 3.01
CA PHE A 256 5.38 -3.61 3.52
C PHE A 256 5.45 -2.22 4.16
N ALA A 257 4.51 -1.32 3.85
CA ALA A 257 4.37 -0.06 4.59
C ALA A 257 4.04 -0.29 6.07
N GLY A 258 3.26 -1.33 6.37
CA GLY A 258 2.76 -1.61 7.71
C GLY A 258 1.70 -0.60 8.17
N VAL A 259 1.60 -0.40 9.49
CA VAL A 259 0.63 0.52 10.09
C VAL A 259 1.05 1.97 9.78
N PRO A 260 0.16 2.78 9.16
CA PRO A 260 0.50 4.13 8.68
C PRO A 260 0.49 5.18 9.82
N ALA A 261 1.16 4.89 10.93
CA ALA A 261 1.29 5.78 12.09
C ALA A 261 2.42 6.83 11.94
N SER A 262 3.00 6.97 10.76
CA SER A 262 4.04 7.97 10.47
C SER A 262 4.03 8.28 8.98
N LEU A 263 4.48 9.47 8.57
CA LEU A 263 4.52 9.86 7.16
C LEU A 263 5.33 8.89 6.27
N PRO A 264 6.51 8.39 6.69
CA PRO A 264 7.27 7.42 5.91
C PRO A 264 6.59 6.06 5.71
N ARG A 265 5.54 5.74 6.48
CA ARG A 265 4.70 4.54 6.30
C ARG A 265 3.37 4.88 5.61
N ALA A 266 2.82 6.06 5.88
CA ALA A 266 1.57 6.52 5.32
C ALA A 266 1.65 6.79 3.81
N LEU A 267 2.77 7.33 3.30
CA LEU A 267 2.93 7.56 1.86
C LEU A 267 2.87 6.28 1.02
N PRO A 268 3.67 5.22 1.31
CA PRO A 268 3.57 4.00 0.53
C PRO A 268 2.22 3.31 0.71
N PHE A 269 1.63 3.39 1.92
CA PHE A 269 0.28 2.90 2.15
C PHE A 269 -0.74 3.63 1.25
N ALA A 270 -0.71 4.96 1.20
CA ALA A 270 -1.58 5.79 0.35
C ALA A 270 -1.40 5.49 -1.14
N LEU A 271 -0.16 5.43 -1.63
CA LEU A 271 0.14 5.07 -3.01
C LEU A 271 -0.34 3.64 -3.33
N GLY A 272 -0.18 2.71 -2.39
CA GLY A 272 -0.68 1.34 -2.51
C GLY A 272 -2.20 1.28 -2.65
N VAL A 273 -2.95 2.03 -1.82
CA VAL A 273 -4.41 2.17 -1.96
C VAL A 273 -4.77 2.67 -3.36
N ALA A 274 -4.11 3.72 -3.81
CA ALA A 274 -4.33 4.32 -5.12
C ALA A 274 -3.98 3.37 -6.29
N ALA A 275 -2.99 2.49 -6.13
CA ALA A 275 -2.64 1.48 -7.12
C ALA A 275 -3.67 0.33 -7.16
N LEU A 276 -4.17 -0.10 -6.00
CA LEU A 276 -5.20 -1.14 -5.90
C LEU A 276 -6.50 -0.74 -6.60
N THR A 277 -6.96 0.50 -6.39
CA THR A 277 -8.21 0.98 -6.99
C THR A 277 -8.11 1.26 -8.49
N ARG A 278 -6.90 1.42 -9.04
CA ARG A 278 -6.70 1.56 -10.49
C ARG A 278 -6.73 0.22 -11.23
N GLY A 279 -6.34 -0.87 -10.56
CA GLY A 279 -6.24 -2.20 -11.16
C GLY A 279 -7.59 -2.86 -11.48
N GLU A 280 -8.68 -2.46 -10.84
CA GLU A 280 -10.02 -3.08 -11.00
C GLU A 280 -10.88 -2.48 -12.10
N GLY A 281 -10.47 -1.37 -12.71
CA GLY A 281 -11.31 -0.60 -13.62
C GLY A 281 -11.20 -0.94 -15.11
N GLN A 282 -10.60 -2.08 -15.50
CA GLN A 282 -10.46 -2.42 -16.92
C GLN A 282 -10.81 -3.89 -17.22
N PRO A 283 -11.70 -4.15 -18.20
CA PRO A 283 -11.80 -5.45 -18.85
C PRO A 283 -10.54 -5.79 -19.65
#